data_AF-A0A7S1DID0-F1
#
_entry.id   AF-A0A7S1DID0-F1
#
_cell.length_a   1.000
_cell.length_b   1.000
_cell.length_c   1.000
_cell.angle_alpha   90.00
_cell.angle_beta   90.00
_cell.angle_gamma   90.00
#
_symmetry.space_group_name_H-M   'P 1'
#
loop_
_entity.id
_entity.type
_entity.pdbx_description
1 polymer ?
#
loop_
_entity_poly.entity_id
_entity_poly.type
_entity_poly.pdbx_seq_one_letter_code
_entity_poly.pdbx_strand_id
1 'polypeptide(L)'
;PGGWCPPPPSSLAAPAASGHHPPGAAAQPPLKAPPGVPMSLTTEGGAGAAIFPVSLFVTAIADGAISKDCQQKAKERLALIISKIPKEQNTTVELSGSTLDLKMRVFVSGSEDAKAVSEYIQSHSNQSPAPFVMLARDLPMALLYDPSSLDLMDASVADRLRKQAKTRAVKLIREVISEASPDIREGTLRGHAGALAIERVIAPLIAGRARRVEGHADTRKYLAFAARSKTGPSPYTSPSLPPAQPPP
;
A
#
# COMPACT_ATOMS: atom_id res chain seq x y z
N PRO A 1 16.89 57.51 -50.43
CA PRO A 1 17.81 58.04 -49.39
C PRO A 1 17.80 57.15 -48.13
N GLY A 2 18.88 56.38 -47.92
CA GLY A 2 19.22 55.61 -46.70
C GLY A 2 18.27 54.46 -46.36
N GLY A 3 18.58 53.17 -46.49
CA GLY A 3 19.87 52.50 -46.30
C GLY A 3 20.01 52.10 -44.84
N TRP A 4 19.62 50.87 -44.47
CA TRP A 4 20.11 50.16 -43.29
C TRP A 4 19.77 48.66 -43.35
N CYS A 5 20.79 47.83 -43.56
CA CYS A 5 20.76 46.39 -43.32
C CYS A 5 21.46 46.11 -41.99
N PRO A 6 20.81 45.48 -41.00
CA PRO A 6 21.50 44.84 -39.89
C PRO A 6 21.90 43.38 -40.21
N PRO A 7 23.02 42.89 -39.63
CA PRO A 7 23.63 41.59 -39.91
C PRO A 7 22.92 40.40 -39.21
N PRO A 8 23.19 39.15 -39.61
CA PRO A 8 22.61 37.97 -38.98
C PRO A 8 23.20 37.72 -37.58
N PRO A 9 22.40 37.33 -36.58
CA PRO A 9 22.94 36.88 -35.31
C PRO A 9 23.49 35.46 -35.40
N SER A 10 24.73 35.36 -34.92
CA SER A 10 25.60 34.22 -34.71
C SER A 10 24.94 32.98 -34.13
N SER A 11 25.34 31.83 -34.67
CA SER A 11 25.18 30.51 -34.07
C SER A 11 25.85 30.48 -32.69
N LEU A 12 25.07 30.29 -31.63
CA LEU A 12 25.57 30.03 -30.28
C LEU A 12 25.23 28.60 -29.88
N ALA A 13 26.31 27.84 -29.84
CA ALA A 13 26.61 26.61 -29.09
C ALA A 13 25.47 25.98 -28.26
N ALA A 14 25.21 24.71 -28.57
CA ALA A 14 24.54 23.77 -27.70
C ALA A 14 25.32 23.59 -26.38
N PRO A 15 24.67 23.66 -25.19
CA PRO A 15 25.29 23.26 -23.96
C PRO A 15 25.37 21.72 -23.86
N ALA A 16 26.57 21.26 -23.50
CA ALA A 16 26.91 19.88 -23.25
C ALA A 16 25.96 19.22 -22.24
N ALA A 17 25.51 18.01 -22.57
CA ALA A 17 24.79 17.11 -21.68
C ALA A 17 25.75 16.62 -20.58
N SER A 18 25.75 17.32 -19.45
CA SER A 18 26.37 16.84 -18.21
C SER A 18 25.51 15.71 -17.66
N GLY A 19 25.92 14.46 -17.93
CA GLY A 19 25.38 13.26 -17.32
C GLY A 19 25.53 13.31 -15.80
N HIS A 20 24.48 13.72 -15.11
CA HIS A 20 24.33 13.46 -13.67
C HIS A 20 23.76 12.06 -13.49
N HIS A 21 24.66 11.12 -13.19
CA HIS A 21 24.30 9.87 -12.55
C HIS A 21 23.58 10.17 -11.23
N PRO A 22 22.37 9.62 -10.98
CA PRO A 22 21.79 9.70 -9.65
C PRO A 22 22.65 8.89 -8.66
N PRO A 23 23.01 9.45 -7.49
CA PRO A 23 23.66 8.67 -6.44
C PRO A 23 22.71 7.55 -5.98
N GLY A 24 23.32 6.39 -5.76
CA GLY A 24 22.66 5.11 -5.59
C GLY A 24 21.51 5.09 -4.59
N ALA A 25 20.59 4.17 -4.85
CA ALA A 25 19.57 3.76 -3.91
C ALA A 25 20.21 3.49 -2.54
N ALA A 26 19.99 4.40 -1.60
CA ALA A 26 20.32 4.19 -0.21
C ALA A 26 19.63 2.91 0.24
N ALA A 27 20.44 1.88 0.51
CA ALA A 27 20.00 0.67 1.17
C ALA A 27 19.25 1.09 2.44
N GLN A 28 17.98 0.69 2.55
CA GLN A 28 17.26 0.82 3.81
C GLN A 28 18.09 0.09 4.88
N PRO A 29 18.36 0.72 6.04
CA PRO A 29 18.95 -0.02 7.14
C PRO A 29 18.03 -1.20 7.47
N PRO A 30 18.58 -2.40 7.74
CA PRO A 30 17.76 -3.55 8.11
C PRO A 30 16.96 -3.15 9.34
N LEU A 31 15.63 -3.11 9.17
CA LEU A 31 14.70 -2.93 10.27
C LEU A 31 15.01 -4.04 11.28
N LYS A 32 15.52 -3.64 12.44
CA LYS A 32 15.73 -4.52 13.59
C LYS A 32 14.44 -5.33 13.77
N ALA A 33 14.53 -6.63 13.52
CA ALA A 33 13.39 -7.52 13.67
C ALA A 33 12.80 -7.30 15.08
N PRO A 34 11.47 -7.23 15.23
CA PRO A 34 10.87 -7.18 16.55
C PRO A 34 11.40 -8.39 17.36
N PRO A 35 11.99 -8.16 18.54
CA PRO A 35 12.52 -9.27 19.33
C PRO A 35 11.37 -10.17 19.78
N GLY A 36 11.44 -11.43 19.38
CA GLY A 36 10.76 -12.55 20.05
C GLY A 36 9.28 -12.74 19.73
N VAL A 37 8.98 -13.34 18.58
CA VAL A 37 7.88 -14.33 18.53
C VAL A 37 8.25 -15.48 17.57
N PRO A 38 8.94 -16.54 18.02
CA PRO A 38 8.87 -17.83 17.36
C PRO A 38 7.61 -18.55 17.88
N MET A 39 6.45 -18.31 17.26
CA MET A 39 5.30 -19.20 17.46
C MET A 39 5.31 -20.25 16.36
N SER A 40 6.17 -21.25 16.54
CA SER A 40 6.02 -22.54 15.89
C SER A 40 5.15 -23.39 16.81
N LEU A 41 3.83 -23.39 16.58
CA LEU A 41 2.91 -24.31 17.23
C LEU A 41 2.83 -25.57 16.36
N THR A 42 3.53 -26.61 16.78
CA THR A 42 3.41 -27.96 16.24
C THR A 42 2.09 -28.56 16.73
N THR A 43 1.04 -28.43 15.94
CA THR A 43 -0.19 -29.21 16.13
C THR A 43 -0.01 -30.53 15.38
N GLU A 44 0.10 -31.63 16.11
CA GLU A 44 0.14 -32.98 15.54
C GLU A 44 -1.16 -33.27 14.79
N GLY A 45 -1.09 -33.67 13.51
CA GLY A 45 -2.22 -34.25 12.78
C GLY A 45 -2.49 -33.73 11.36
N GLY A 46 -1.75 -32.71 10.90
CA GLY A 46 -1.74 -32.26 9.51
C GLY A 46 -0.67 -31.20 9.38
N ALA A 47 0.04 -31.11 8.25
CA ALA A 47 1.04 -30.07 8.03
C ALA A 47 0.35 -28.68 8.05
N GLY A 48 0.16 -28.14 9.25
CA GLY A 48 -0.58 -26.92 9.51
C GLY A 48 0.20 -25.74 8.95
N ALA A 49 -0.43 -24.98 8.06
CA ALA A 49 0.17 -23.76 7.56
C ALA A 49 0.48 -22.82 8.74
N ALA A 50 1.71 -22.32 8.82
CA ALA A 50 2.09 -21.27 9.75
C ALA A 50 1.59 -19.91 9.23
N ILE A 51 1.43 -18.94 10.15
CA ILE A 51 1.03 -17.57 9.80
C ILE A 51 2.20 -16.60 9.90
N PHE A 52 2.33 -15.72 8.92
CA PHE A 52 3.16 -14.52 8.98
C PHE A 52 2.24 -13.31 9.10
N PRO A 53 1.98 -12.82 10.34
CA PRO A 53 1.08 -11.69 10.56
C PRO A 53 1.76 -10.37 10.17
N VAL A 54 1.02 -9.51 9.49
CA VAL A 54 1.45 -8.16 9.12
C VAL A 54 0.28 -7.20 9.33
N SER A 55 0.51 -6.17 10.13
CA SER A 55 -0.41 -5.03 10.21
C SER A 55 0.08 -3.95 9.26
N LEU A 56 -0.80 -3.43 8.41
CA LEU A 56 -0.48 -2.43 7.41
C LEU A 56 -1.28 -1.14 7.62
N PHE A 57 -0.65 -0.01 7.34
CA PHE A 57 -1.31 1.29 7.21
C PHE A 57 -1.41 1.63 5.73
N VAL A 58 -2.61 1.99 5.27
CA VAL A 58 -2.90 2.28 3.87
C VAL A 58 -3.46 3.70 3.72
N THR A 59 -2.85 4.49 2.84
CA THR A 59 -3.30 5.84 2.51
C THR A 59 -3.31 6.04 1.00
N ALA A 60 -4.22 6.86 0.50
CA ALA A 60 -4.11 7.47 -0.82
C ALA A 60 -3.41 8.81 -0.74
N ILE A 61 -2.71 9.18 -1.82
CA ILE A 61 -2.21 10.53 -2.08
C ILE A 61 -3.29 11.28 -2.86
N ALA A 62 -3.75 12.38 -2.28
CA ALA A 62 -4.89 13.15 -2.73
C ALA A 62 -4.45 14.54 -3.24
N ASP A 63 -5.40 15.43 -3.50
CA ASP A 63 -5.13 16.68 -4.21
C ASP A 63 -4.69 17.83 -3.28
N GLY A 64 -4.78 17.62 -1.95
CA GLY A 64 -4.32 18.59 -0.97
C GLY A 64 -2.82 18.85 -1.00
N ALA A 65 -2.42 20.06 -0.61
CA ALA A 65 -1.02 20.39 -0.35
C ALA A 65 -0.65 20.11 1.11
N ILE A 66 0.61 19.83 1.41
CA ILE A 66 1.06 19.78 2.81
C ILE A 66 0.98 21.18 3.41
N SER A 67 0.39 21.30 4.59
CA SER A 67 0.20 22.56 5.33
C SER A 67 1.52 23.30 5.52
N LYS A 68 1.47 24.62 5.46
CA LYS A 68 2.63 25.50 5.69
C LYS A 68 3.09 25.47 7.15
N ASP A 69 2.17 25.18 8.07
CA ASP A 69 2.44 25.12 9.51
C ASP A 69 3.08 23.79 9.95
N CYS A 70 3.23 22.84 9.03
CA CYS A 70 3.91 21.58 9.29
C CYS A 70 5.40 21.82 9.53
N GLN A 71 5.96 21.20 10.58
CA GLN A 71 7.39 21.26 10.88
C GLN A 71 8.22 20.86 9.65
N GLN A 72 9.27 21.61 9.35
CA GLN A 72 10.06 21.44 8.11
C GLN A 72 10.54 19.99 7.89
N LYS A 73 11.04 19.33 8.95
CA LYS A 73 11.48 17.92 8.88
C LYS A 73 10.34 16.96 8.52
N ALA A 74 9.15 17.16 9.08
CA ALA A 74 7.97 16.36 8.75
C ALA A 74 7.50 16.63 7.33
N LYS A 75 7.48 17.90 6.92
CA LYS A 75 7.12 18.33 5.56
C LYS A 75 8.01 17.69 4.49
N GLU A 76 9.34 17.66 4.69
CA GLU A 76 10.29 17.00 3.79
C GLU A 76 10.02 15.50 3.69
N ARG A 77 9.80 14.83 4.83
CA ARG A 77 9.46 13.41 4.86
C ARG A 77 8.14 13.11 4.12
N LEU A 78 7.10 13.90 4.35
CA LEU A 78 5.81 13.76 3.67
C LEU A 78 5.94 14.01 2.17
N ALA A 79 6.75 15.00 1.75
CA ALA A 79 7.03 15.25 0.34
C ALA A 79 7.80 14.08 -0.33
N LEU A 80 8.71 13.43 0.40
CA LEU A 80 9.37 12.21 -0.06
C LEU A 80 8.39 11.05 -0.23
N ILE A 81 7.41 10.91 0.67
CA ILE A 81 6.36 9.90 0.57
C ILE A 81 5.49 10.12 -0.68
N ILE A 82 5.13 11.37 -0.97
CA ILE A 82 4.33 11.76 -2.15
C ILE A 82 5.11 11.53 -3.46
N SER A 83 6.41 11.83 -3.48
CA SER A 83 7.23 11.73 -4.70
C SER A 83 7.67 10.31 -5.03
N LYS A 84 7.85 9.42 -4.03
CA LYS A 84 8.41 8.06 -4.24
C LYS A 84 7.36 6.96 -4.24
N ILE A 85 6.24 7.15 -4.92
CA ILE A 85 5.17 6.14 -5.00
C ILE A 85 5.60 5.01 -5.96
N PRO A 86 5.68 3.75 -5.49
CA PRO A 86 6.00 2.63 -6.38
C PRO A 86 4.92 2.49 -7.46
N LYS A 87 5.33 2.22 -8.71
CA LYS A 87 4.38 2.02 -9.83
C LYS A 87 3.31 0.96 -9.53
N GLU A 88 3.67 -0.08 -8.77
CA GLU A 88 2.78 -1.15 -8.32
C GLU A 88 1.68 -0.70 -7.34
N GLN A 89 1.78 0.52 -6.81
CA GLN A 89 0.78 1.13 -5.91
C GLN A 89 -0.01 2.27 -6.60
N ASN A 90 0.28 2.53 -7.88
CA ASN A 90 -0.63 3.26 -8.74
C ASN A 90 -1.69 2.27 -9.21
N THR A 91 -2.94 2.57 -8.91
CA THR A 91 -4.06 1.71 -9.28
C THR A 91 -5.18 2.55 -9.85
N THR A 92 -6.10 1.87 -10.50
CA THR A 92 -7.30 2.49 -11.05
C THR A 92 -8.49 1.85 -10.34
N VAL A 93 -9.39 2.68 -9.83
CA VAL A 93 -10.61 2.25 -9.14
C VAL A 93 -11.81 2.64 -9.98
N GLU A 94 -12.79 1.75 -10.06
CA GLU A 94 -14.06 2.03 -10.71
C GLU A 94 -15.04 2.57 -9.67
N LEU A 95 -15.61 3.73 -9.96
CA LEU A 95 -16.70 4.37 -9.23
C LEU A 95 -17.97 4.32 -10.09
N SER A 96 -19.11 4.68 -9.50
CA SER A 96 -20.40 4.69 -10.21
C SER A 96 -20.37 5.64 -11.42
N GLY A 97 -20.07 5.08 -12.60
CA GLY A 97 -20.01 5.79 -13.88
C GLY A 97 -18.68 6.46 -14.22
N SER A 98 -17.62 6.28 -13.42
CA SER A 98 -16.30 6.84 -13.73
C SER A 98 -15.14 5.95 -13.27
N THR A 99 -13.97 6.22 -13.84
CA THR A 99 -12.74 5.50 -13.53
C THR A 99 -11.73 6.50 -13.00
N LEU A 100 -11.13 6.20 -11.84
CA LEU A 100 -10.25 7.12 -11.14
C LEU A 100 -8.86 6.52 -10.92
N ASP A 101 -7.83 7.22 -11.36
CA ASP A 101 -6.44 6.88 -11.03
C ASP A 101 -6.10 7.30 -9.60
N LEU A 102 -5.79 6.32 -8.78
CA LEU A 102 -5.48 6.45 -7.36
C LEU A 102 -4.04 6.06 -7.09
N LYS A 103 -3.29 6.97 -6.46
CA LYS A 103 -1.92 6.69 -6.00
C LYS A 103 -1.95 6.29 -4.54
N MET A 104 -1.69 5.01 -4.25
CA MET A 104 -1.72 4.48 -2.89
C MET A 104 -0.32 4.37 -2.30
N ARG A 105 -0.24 4.42 -0.96
CA ARG A 105 0.96 4.10 -0.19
C ARG A 105 0.61 3.09 0.89
N VAL A 106 1.36 1.99 0.90
CA VAL A 106 1.20 0.91 1.90
C VAL A 106 2.44 0.79 2.76
N PHE A 107 2.25 1.00 4.05
CA PHE A 107 3.30 0.93 5.06
C PHE A 107 3.04 -0.22 6.02
N VAL A 108 4.10 -0.73 6.65
CA VAL A 108 3.93 -1.57 7.83
C VAL A 108 3.51 -0.65 8.97
N SER A 109 2.48 -1.05 9.73
CA SER A 109 2.01 -0.26 10.87
C SER A 109 3.14 -0.02 11.86
N GLY A 110 3.25 1.22 12.32
CA GLY A 110 4.31 1.65 13.23
C GLY A 110 5.64 2.01 12.55
N SER A 111 5.79 1.86 11.23
CA SER A 111 6.94 2.43 10.51
C SER A 111 6.97 3.95 10.68
N GLU A 112 8.17 4.55 10.56
CA GLU A 112 8.31 6.00 10.68
C GLU A 112 7.46 6.77 9.67
N ASP A 113 7.36 6.27 8.44
CA ASP A 113 6.52 6.88 7.40
C ASP A 113 5.03 6.77 7.74
N ALA A 114 4.58 5.61 8.26
CA ALA A 114 3.19 5.43 8.69
C ALA A 114 2.84 6.39 9.84
N LYS A 115 3.74 6.52 10.82
CA LYS A 115 3.59 7.46 11.93
C LYS A 115 3.52 8.90 11.44
N ALA A 116 4.46 9.31 10.58
CA ALA A 116 4.48 10.68 10.03
C ALA A 116 3.19 11.04 9.28
N VAL A 117 2.67 10.13 8.45
CA VAL A 117 1.38 10.36 7.75
C VAL A 117 0.22 10.39 8.73
N SER A 118 0.16 9.43 9.68
CA SER A 118 -0.91 9.37 10.68
C SER A 118 -0.93 10.62 11.59
N GLU A 119 0.22 11.06 12.08
CA GLU A 119 0.37 12.26 12.91
C GLU A 119 -0.02 13.52 12.13
N TYR A 120 0.35 13.60 10.84
CA TYR A 120 -0.07 14.69 9.97
C TYR A 120 -1.59 14.74 9.83
N ILE A 121 -2.23 13.61 9.51
CA ILE A 121 -3.69 13.52 9.38
C ILE A 121 -4.40 13.91 10.68
N GLN A 122 -3.87 13.50 11.83
CA GLN A 122 -4.44 13.84 13.14
C GLN A 122 -4.34 15.34 13.45
N SER A 123 -3.17 15.93 13.20
CA SER A 123 -2.93 17.37 13.42
C SER A 123 -3.65 18.27 12.42
N HIS A 124 -4.02 17.76 11.24
CA HIS A 124 -4.67 18.50 10.16
C HIS A 124 -6.00 17.85 9.73
N SER A 125 -6.76 17.32 10.69
CA SER A 125 -7.99 16.56 10.41
C SER A 125 -9.07 17.34 9.67
N ASN A 126 -9.08 18.67 9.83
CA ASN A 126 -10.01 19.59 9.17
C ASN A 126 -9.53 20.10 7.80
N GLN A 127 -8.34 19.69 7.35
CA GLN A 127 -7.81 20.16 6.07
C GLN A 127 -8.60 19.58 4.90
N SER A 128 -9.09 20.45 4.02
CA SER A 128 -9.75 20.08 2.78
C SER A 128 -9.30 21.01 1.62
N PRO A 129 -8.83 20.47 0.48
CA PRO A 129 -8.55 19.05 0.25
C PRO A 129 -7.38 18.56 1.12
N ALA A 130 -7.49 17.33 1.63
CA ALA A 130 -6.42 16.67 2.38
C ALA A 130 -5.34 16.12 1.44
N PRO A 131 -4.03 16.27 1.73
CA PRO A 131 -2.95 15.68 0.93
C PRO A 131 -2.88 14.14 1.04
N PHE A 132 -3.35 13.61 2.16
CA PHE A 132 -3.40 12.19 2.45
C PHE A 132 -4.81 11.81 2.86
N VAL A 133 -5.33 10.75 2.27
CA VAL A 133 -6.62 10.16 2.62
C VAL A 133 -6.37 8.78 3.20
N MET A 134 -6.73 8.59 4.47
CA MET A 134 -6.59 7.30 5.15
C MET A 134 -7.59 6.32 4.57
N LEU A 135 -7.12 5.16 4.13
CA LEU A 135 -7.96 4.07 3.60
C LEU A 135 -8.12 2.96 4.64
N ALA A 136 -7.03 2.63 5.34
CA ALA A 136 -7.07 1.72 6.47
C ALA A 136 -5.98 2.11 7.47
N ARG A 137 -6.37 2.39 8.72
CA ARG A 137 -5.42 2.70 9.80
C ARG A 137 -4.62 1.47 10.22
N ASP A 138 -5.31 0.34 10.34
CA ASP A 138 -4.75 -0.96 10.70
C ASP A 138 -5.44 -2.03 9.86
N LEU A 139 -4.73 -2.53 8.86
CA LEU A 139 -5.18 -3.61 7.98
C LEU A 139 -4.46 -4.91 8.38
N PRO A 140 -5.09 -5.77 9.20
CA PRO A 140 -4.49 -7.01 9.64
C PRO A 140 -4.49 -8.04 8.52
N MET A 141 -3.30 -8.41 8.07
CA MET A 141 -3.08 -9.44 7.04
C MET A 141 -2.32 -10.61 7.65
N ALA A 142 -2.62 -11.82 7.19
CA ALA A 142 -1.86 -13.02 7.53
C ALA A 142 -1.47 -13.76 6.24
N LEU A 143 -0.18 -14.04 6.08
CA LEU A 143 0.28 -14.92 5.01
C LEU A 143 0.42 -16.34 5.55
N LEU A 144 -0.33 -17.26 4.98
CA LEU A 144 -0.27 -18.69 5.29
C LEU A 144 0.91 -19.29 4.52
N TYR A 145 1.85 -19.91 5.21
CA TYR A 145 3.02 -20.52 4.59
C TYR A 145 3.37 -21.86 5.23
N ASP A 146 4.07 -22.70 4.48
CA ASP A 146 4.59 -23.97 5.00
C ASP A 146 5.96 -23.70 5.66
N PRO A 147 6.10 -23.89 6.99
CA PRO A 147 7.33 -23.63 7.71
C PRO A 147 8.49 -24.54 7.31
N SER A 148 8.23 -25.69 6.67
CA SER A 148 9.28 -26.53 6.10
C SER A 148 9.88 -25.96 4.82
N SER A 149 9.14 -25.07 4.14
CA SER A 149 9.51 -24.51 2.84
C SER A 149 10.10 -23.10 2.92
N LEU A 150 9.84 -22.36 4.01
CA LEU A 150 10.26 -20.97 4.19
C LEU A 150 10.90 -20.76 5.56
N ASP A 151 12.15 -20.32 5.57
CA ASP A 151 12.84 -19.87 6.78
C ASP A 151 12.56 -18.38 7.04
N LEU A 152 11.85 -18.07 8.14
CA LEU A 152 11.60 -16.68 8.55
C LEU A 152 12.79 -16.01 9.23
N MET A 153 13.82 -16.77 9.62
CA MET A 153 15.07 -16.19 10.14
C MET A 153 15.87 -15.49 9.02
N ASP A 154 15.64 -15.88 7.76
CA ASP A 154 16.12 -15.13 6.62
C ASP A 154 15.30 -13.83 6.43
N ALA A 155 15.95 -12.70 6.67
CA ALA A 155 15.38 -11.37 6.46
C ALA A 155 14.81 -11.19 5.04
N SER A 156 15.42 -11.82 4.03
CA SER A 156 14.96 -11.75 2.64
C SER A 156 13.59 -12.41 2.43
N VAL A 157 13.31 -13.47 3.18
CA VAL A 157 12.01 -14.17 3.17
C VAL A 157 10.95 -13.31 3.84
N ALA A 158 11.26 -12.77 5.03
CA ALA A 158 10.34 -11.88 5.74
C ALA A 158 9.98 -10.64 4.91
N ASP A 159 10.96 -10.01 4.26
CA ASP A 159 10.72 -8.86 3.38
C ASP A 159 9.90 -9.22 2.14
N ARG A 160 10.14 -10.40 1.56
CA ARG A 160 9.31 -10.91 0.47
C ARG A 160 7.86 -11.10 0.89
N LEU A 161 7.60 -11.67 2.07
CA LEU A 161 6.25 -11.85 2.60
C LEU A 161 5.57 -10.50 2.88
N ARG A 162 6.29 -9.52 3.45
CA ARG A 162 5.79 -8.15 3.61
C ARG A 162 5.44 -7.52 2.27
N LYS A 163 6.26 -7.70 1.23
CA LYS A 163 5.97 -7.21 -0.12
C LYS A 163 4.69 -7.85 -0.66
N GLN A 164 4.53 -9.16 -0.52
CA GLN A 164 3.30 -9.86 -0.91
C GLN A 164 2.08 -9.31 -0.16
N ALA A 165 2.18 -9.09 1.15
CA ALA A 165 1.13 -8.47 1.96
C ALA A 165 0.71 -7.11 1.38
N LYS A 166 1.68 -6.23 1.12
CA LYS A 166 1.42 -4.89 0.55
C LYS A 166 0.73 -4.96 -0.82
N THR A 167 1.19 -5.85 -1.70
CA THR A 167 0.56 -6.04 -3.02
C THR A 167 -0.88 -6.54 -2.89
N ARG A 168 -1.15 -7.44 -1.93
CA ARG A 168 -2.50 -7.92 -1.65
C ARG A 168 -3.39 -6.85 -1.04
N ALA A 169 -2.86 -6.00 -0.16
CA ALA A 169 -3.57 -4.86 0.42
C ALA A 169 -4.10 -3.90 -0.66
N VAL A 170 -3.28 -3.54 -1.66
CA VAL A 170 -3.72 -2.66 -2.77
C VAL A 170 -4.91 -3.27 -3.52
N LYS A 171 -4.84 -4.58 -3.86
CA LYS A 171 -5.93 -5.27 -4.55
C LYS A 171 -7.20 -5.29 -3.72
N LEU A 172 -7.10 -5.66 -2.45
CA LEU A 172 -8.23 -5.71 -1.52
C LEU A 172 -8.90 -4.35 -1.39
N ILE A 173 -8.13 -3.28 -1.17
CA ILE A 173 -8.68 -1.94 -0.98
C ILE A 173 -9.37 -1.45 -2.26
N ARG A 174 -8.80 -1.73 -3.44
CA ARG A 174 -9.48 -1.46 -4.71
C ARG A 174 -10.83 -2.18 -4.81
N GLU A 175 -10.87 -3.48 -4.51
CA GLU A 175 -12.11 -4.25 -4.55
C GLU A 175 -13.16 -3.71 -3.57
N VAL A 176 -12.74 -3.32 -2.36
CA VAL A 176 -13.65 -2.73 -1.37
C VAL A 176 -14.16 -1.35 -1.81
N ILE A 177 -13.31 -0.52 -2.42
CA ILE A 177 -13.73 0.78 -2.98
C ILE A 177 -14.75 0.56 -4.11
N SER A 178 -14.52 -0.41 -4.99
CA SER A 178 -15.48 -0.73 -6.06
C SER A 178 -16.79 -1.28 -5.52
N GLU A 179 -16.76 -2.11 -4.46
CA GLU A 179 -17.99 -2.58 -3.78
C GLU A 179 -18.78 -1.42 -3.16
N ALA A 180 -18.11 -0.46 -2.51
CA ALA A 180 -18.72 0.75 -1.96
C ALA A 180 -18.89 1.89 -2.97
N SER A 181 -18.72 1.63 -4.28
CA SER A 181 -18.80 2.67 -5.32
C SER A 181 -20.11 3.46 -5.38
N PRO A 182 -21.29 2.95 -4.94
CA PRO A 182 -22.50 3.78 -4.84
C PRO A 182 -22.40 4.88 -3.77
N ASP A 183 -21.64 4.63 -2.70
CA ASP A 183 -21.54 5.52 -1.54
C ASP A 183 -20.29 6.44 -1.59
N ILE A 184 -19.37 6.16 -2.52
CA ILE A 184 -18.11 6.88 -2.66
C ILE A 184 -18.16 7.82 -3.86
N ARG A 185 -17.96 9.11 -3.58
CA ARG A 185 -17.74 10.13 -4.61
C ARG A 185 -16.25 10.30 -4.90
N GLU A 186 -15.91 10.69 -6.12
CA GLU A 186 -14.52 11.00 -6.51
C GLU A 186 -13.86 11.99 -5.54
N GLY A 187 -14.58 13.06 -5.19
CA GLY A 187 -14.10 14.08 -4.25
C GLY A 187 -13.68 13.52 -2.89
N THR A 188 -14.27 12.40 -2.44
CA THR A 188 -13.89 11.72 -1.20
C THR A 188 -12.50 11.10 -1.31
N LEU A 189 -12.21 10.41 -2.42
CA LEU A 189 -10.90 9.80 -2.68
C LEU A 189 -9.81 10.84 -2.99
N ARG A 190 -10.21 12.00 -3.51
CA ARG A 190 -9.37 13.19 -3.74
C ARG A 190 -9.18 14.07 -2.50
N GLY A 191 -9.76 13.69 -1.35
CA GLY A 191 -9.55 14.35 -0.07
C GLY A 191 -10.40 15.61 0.18
N HIS A 192 -11.34 15.96 -0.70
CA HIS A 192 -12.25 17.10 -0.51
C HIS A 192 -13.26 16.89 0.62
N ALA A 193 -13.55 15.63 0.96
CA ALA A 193 -14.37 15.28 2.12
C ALA A 193 -13.56 15.19 3.43
N GLY A 194 -12.25 15.47 3.38
CA GLY A 194 -11.32 15.33 4.50
C GLY A 194 -10.61 13.96 4.53
N ALA A 195 -9.57 13.87 5.35
CA ALA A 195 -8.63 12.75 5.35
C ALA A 195 -9.22 11.39 5.81
N LEU A 196 -10.32 11.41 6.58
CA LEU A 196 -10.90 10.22 7.20
C LEU A 196 -12.26 9.81 6.59
N ALA A 197 -12.76 10.56 5.61
CA ALA A 197 -14.13 10.36 5.13
C ALA A 197 -14.35 8.98 4.49
N ILE A 198 -13.41 8.53 3.65
CA ILE A 198 -13.50 7.22 2.99
C ILE A 198 -13.32 6.05 3.97
N GLU A 199 -12.44 6.19 4.96
CA GLU A 199 -12.15 5.13 5.94
C GLU A 199 -13.42 4.70 6.67
N ARG A 200 -14.29 5.66 7.03
CA ARG A 200 -15.59 5.39 7.66
C ARG A 200 -16.52 4.52 6.81
N VAL A 201 -16.39 4.60 5.48
CA VAL A 201 -17.21 3.83 4.53
C VAL A 201 -16.63 2.43 4.33
N ILE A 202 -15.31 2.33 4.13
CA ILE A 202 -14.68 1.05 3.76
C ILE A 202 -14.22 0.20 4.94
N ALA A 203 -13.99 0.78 6.12
CA ALA A 203 -13.55 0.04 7.30
C ALA A 203 -14.55 -1.08 7.72
N PRO A 204 -15.88 -0.86 7.74
CA PRO A 204 -16.84 -1.92 8.01
C PRO A 204 -16.76 -3.09 7.01
N LEU A 205 -16.57 -2.79 5.72
CA LEU A 205 -16.45 -3.80 4.67
C LEU A 205 -15.18 -4.64 4.84
N ILE A 206 -14.06 -3.99 5.15
CA ILE A 206 -12.78 -4.65 5.45
C ILE A 206 -12.94 -5.55 6.68
N ALA A 207 -13.52 -5.04 7.76
CA ALA A 207 -13.75 -5.79 9.00
C ALA A 207 -14.68 -7.00 8.78
N GLY A 208 -15.68 -6.86 7.92
CA GLY A 208 -16.60 -7.93 7.52
C GLY A 208 -15.93 -9.08 6.76
N ARG A 209 -14.81 -8.80 6.06
CA ARG A 209 -14.02 -9.81 5.32
C ARG A 209 -12.98 -10.51 6.19
N ALA A 210 -12.55 -9.91 7.30
CA ALA A 210 -11.57 -10.52 8.19
C ALA A 210 -12.15 -11.75 8.92
N ARG A 211 -11.35 -12.81 9.05
CA ARG A 211 -11.72 -14.08 9.68
C ARG A 211 -10.63 -14.51 10.67
N ARG A 212 -11.01 -15.30 11.68
CA ARG A 212 -10.01 -15.97 12.51
C ARG A 212 -9.33 -17.05 11.66
N VAL A 213 -8.03 -17.21 11.83
CA VAL A 213 -7.31 -18.31 11.17
C VAL A 213 -7.45 -19.54 12.05
N GLU A 214 -8.08 -20.58 11.53
CA GLU A 214 -8.30 -21.83 12.25
C GLU A 214 -6.96 -22.47 12.64
N GLY A 215 -6.93 -23.10 13.82
CA GLY A 215 -5.72 -23.77 14.33
C GLY A 215 -4.65 -22.85 14.93
N HIS A 216 -4.83 -21.53 14.92
CA HIS A 216 -3.92 -20.60 15.58
C HIS A 216 -4.44 -20.12 16.93
N ALA A 217 -3.54 -19.95 17.90
CA ALA A 217 -3.87 -19.45 19.24
C ALA A 217 -4.30 -17.97 19.25
N ASP A 218 -4.00 -17.22 18.19
CA ASP A 218 -4.36 -15.81 18.09
C ASP A 218 -5.87 -15.65 17.85
N THR A 219 -6.53 -14.86 18.70
CA THR A 219 -7.98 -14.59 18.61
C THR A 219 -8.31 -13.45 17.65
N ARG A 220 -7.29 -12.75 17.13
CA ARG A 220 -7.43 -11.66 16.16
C ARG A 220 -7.98 -12.18 14.83
N LYS A 221 -8.72 -11.30 14.15
CA LYS A 221 -9.21 -11.57 12.80
C LYS A 221 -8.21 -11.01 11.79
N TYR A 222 -7.96 -11.78 10.74
CA TYR A 222 -7.03 -11.45 9.68
C TYR A 222 -7.69 -11.58 8.31
N LEU A 223 -7.12 -10.87 7.34
CA LEU A 223 -7.30 -11.16 5.94
C LEU A 223 -6.18 -12.14 5.54
N ALA A 224 -6.54 -13.43 5.52
CA ALA A 224 -5.57 -14.52 5.31
C ALA A 224 -5.38 -14.83 3.82
N PHE A 225 -4.14 -15.05 3.40
CA PHE A 225 -3.78 -15.38 2.01
C PHE A 225 -2.64 -16.39 1.97
N ALA A 226 -2.65 -17.32 1.01
CA ALA A 226 -1.50 -18.21 0.79
C ALA A 226 -0.27 -17.42 0.30
N ALA A 227 0.86 -17.64 0.97
CA ALA A 227 2.16 -17.13 0.56
C ALA A 227 2.60 -17.81 -0.74
N ARG A 228 3.17 -17.03 -1.66
CA ARG A 228 3.78 -17.58 -2.88
C ARG A 228 5.24 -17.91 -2.60
N SER A 229 5.63 -19.18 -2.81
CA SER A 229 7.03 -19.57 -2.87
C SER A 229 7.65 -19.17 -4.21
N LYS A 230 8.97 -18.98 -4.23
CA LYS A 230 9.74 -18.67 -5.45
C LYS A 230 9.96 -19.91 -6.33
N THR A 231 9.77 -21.12 -5.78
CA THR A 231 10.23 -22.38 -6.36
C THR A 231 9.18 -23.24 -7.07
N GLY A 232 7.96 -22.76 -7.34
CA GLY A 232 7.03 -23.53 -8.16
C GLY A 232 5.61 -22.96 -8.27
N PRO A 233 4.79 -23.49 -9.20
CA PRO A 233 3.38 -23.17 -9.28
C PRO A 233 2.69 -23.59 -7.97
N SER A 234 1.90 -22.68 -7.40
CA SER A 234 1.20 -22.89 -6.12
C SER A 234 0.21 -24.06 -6.23
N PRO A 235 0.28 -25.09 -5.36
CA PRO A 235 -0.63 -26.24 -5.41
C PRO A 235 -2.01 -25.97 -4.79
N TYR A 236 -2.27 -24.78 -4.24
CA TYR A 236 -3.60 -24.43 -3.73
C TYR A 236 -4.48 -23.95 -4.89
N THR A 237 -4.99 -24.91 -5.65
CA THR A 237 -6.20 -24.73 -6.46
C THR A 237 -7.32 -24.33 -5.51
N SER A 238 -7.94 -23.17 -5.76
CA SER A 238 -9.18 -22.79 -5.11
C SER A 238 -10.17 -23.96 -5.20
N PRO A 239 -11.00 -24.24 -4.19
CA PRO A 239 -12.04 -25.25 -4.31
C PRO A 239 -12.90 -24.88 -5.52
N SER A 240 -12.82 -25.69 -6.58
CA SER A 240 -13.68 -25.56 -7.74
C SER A 240 -15.10 -25.82 -7.25
N LEU A 241 -15.98 -24.81 -7.35
CA LEU A 241 -17.39 -25.03 -7.15
C LEU A 241 -17.82 -26.22 -8.04
N PRO A 242 -18.56 -27.21 -7.50
CA PRO A 242 -19.10 -28.26 -8.32
C PRO A 242 -19.97 -27.65 -9.42
N PRO A 243 -19.94 -28.20 -10.65
CA PRO A 243 -20.76 -27.70 -11.74
C PRO A 243 -22.24 -27.72 -11.32
N ALA A 244 -22.91 -26.58 -11.51
CA ALA A 244 -24.33 -26.46 -11.25
C ALA A 244 -25.08 -27.53 -12.06
N GLN A 245 -25.80 -28.41 -11.37
CA GLN A 245 -26.70 -29.35 -12.05
C GLN A 245 -27.80 -28.54 -12.74
N PRO A 246 -28.13 -28.85 -14.01
CA PRO A 246 -29.25 -28.21 -14.69
C PRO A 246 -30.57 -28.54 -13.97
N PRO A 247 -31.51 -27.59 -13.92
CA PRO A 247 -32.83 -27.82 -13.34
C PRO A 247 -33.63 -28.85 -14.14
N PRO A 248 -34.60 -29.53 -13.47
CA PRO A 248 -35.46 -30.54 -14.10
C PRO A 248 -36.38 -29.95 -15.19
#